data_AF-A0A1H0CVB0-F1
#
_entry.id   AF-A0A1H0CVB0-F1
#
_cell.length_a   1.000
_cell.length_b   1.000
_cell.length_c   1.000
_cell.angle_alpha   90.00
_cell.angle_beta   90.00
_cell.angle_gamma   90.00
#
_symmetry.space_group_name_H-M   'P 1'
#
loop_
_entity.id
_entity.type
_entity.pdbx_description
1 polymer ?
#
loop_
_entity_poly.entity_id
_entity_poly.type
_entity_poly.pdbx_seq_one_letter_code
_entity_poly.pdbx_strand_id
1 'polypeptide(L)'
;MRRKSVSYAKYGYIFSIPFVLAFLVFSLYPTIYTAVIGFTNLKGFGKTAFRFLDNPFQNFGIVLSNQNFQISLFNTALLWVLNFIPQILLALLLTAWFTNNHLKIKGQGFFKVLLYMPNIITAATVAILFNALFGYPMGPVNDLLMTMGIIKEPVYFLNDRNTARGILSFIQFWMWYGNTMVVLIAGVLGINPTLFEAAEIDGATGAQTFFKVTLPNIRTILLYVLVTSMIGGLTMFDIPKLFILGGLGGPDNATLTTSVYIYNQAYTGSYMYNRASAASMILFAIILVFSLILFFIMRDKDEVKLEKEKKALKKAEKLASRRAAL
;
A
#
# COMPACT_ATOMS: atom_id res chain seq x y z
N MET A 1 -2.46 32.22 45.67
CA MET A 1 -1.30 31.43 45.20
C MET A 1 -1.66 30.75 43.87
N ARG A 2 -1.10 31.20 42.73
CA ARG A 2 -1.28 30.54 41.42
C ARG A 2 -0.41 29.27 41.40
N ARG A 3 -1.02 28.08 41.38
CA ARG A 3 -0.31 26.81 41.16
C ARG A 3 0.42 26.91 39.82
N LYS A 4 1.77 26.93 39.84
CA LYS A 4 2.60 26.77 38.65
C LYS A 4 2.29 25.39 38.06
N SER A 5 1.51 25.32 37.00
CA SER A 5 1.35 24.09 36.24
C SER A 5 2.70 23.80 35.56
N VAL A 6 3.30 22.65 35.86
CA VAL A 6 4.46 22.17 35.13
C VAL A 6 3.99 21.89 33.71
N SER A 7 4.44 22.69 32.74
CA SER A 7 4.10 22.48 31.34
C SER A 7 4.88 21.25 30.82
N TYR A 8 4.23 20.09 30.89
CA TYR A 8 4.76 18.82 30.35
C TYR A 8 5.04 18.88 28.84
N ALA A 9 4.52 19.89 28.13
CA ALA A 9 4.79 20.14 26.73
C ALA A 9 6.30 20.30 26.44
N LYS A 10 7.06 20.96 27.34
CA LYS A 10 8.52 21.13 27.16
C LYS A 10 9.24 19.79 27.06
N TYR A 11 8.90 18.85 27.96
CA TYR A 11 9.48 17.51 27.94
C TYR A 11 9.01 16.71 26.74
N GLY A 12 7.74 16.84 26.33
CA GLY A 12 7.22 16.23 25.10
C GLY A 12 8.02 16.63 23.84
N TYR A 13 8.37 17.92 23.70
CA TYR A 13 9.24 18.36 22.61
C TYR A 13 10.64 17.78 22.70
N ILE A 14 11.26 17.77 23.88
CA ILE A 14 12.61 17.23 24.08
C ILE A 14 12.66 15.73 23.70
N PHE A 15 11.65 14.95 24.09
CA PHE A 15 11.57 13.53 23.72
C PHE A 15 11.29 13.30 22.22
N SER A 16 10.70 14.28 21.53
CA SER A 16 10.45 14.21 20.08
C SER A 16 11.65 14.62 19.24
N ILE A 17 12.62 15.38 19.78
CA ILE A 17 13.80 15.87 19.05
C ILE A 17 14.58 14.73 18.36
N PRO A 18 14.92 13.60 19.00
CA PRO A 18 15.66 12.53 18.34
C PRO A 18 14.95 11.97 17.10
N PHE A 19 13.62 11.78 17.20
CA PHE A 19 12.80 11.35 16.07
C PHE A 19 12.80 12.39 14.95
N VAL A 20 12.57 13.67 15.28
CA VAL A 20 12.54 14.76 14.29
C VAL A 20 13.88 14.89 13.58
N LEU A 21 15.00 14.82 14.30
CA LEU A 21 16.34 14.87 13.70
C LEU A 21 16.58 13.69 12.78
N ALA A 22 16.24 12.47 13.21
CA ALA A 22 16.37 11.27 12.37
C ALA A 22 15.51 11.37 11.11
N PHE A 23 14.25 11.80 11.24
CA PHE A 23 13.36 12.03 10.12
C PHE A 23 13.91 13.08 9.13
N LEU A 24 14.40 14.22 9.63
CA LEU A 24 14.93 15.28 8.78
C LEU A 24 16.15 14.81 7.98
N VAL A 25 17.09 14.12 8.63
CA VAL A 25 18.37 13.71 8.03
C VAL A 25 18.23 12.49 7.14
N PHE A 26 17.49 11.47 7.57
CA PHE A 26 17.45 10.17 6.90
C PHE A 26 16.21 9.95 6.03
N SER A 27 15.17 10.78 6.16
CA SER A 27 13.95 10.67 5.35
C SER A 27 13.72 11.92 4.50
N LEU A 28 13.53 13.08 5.13
CA LEU A 28 13.13 14.29 4.41
C LEU A 28 14.24 14.81 3.49
N TYR A 29 15.49 14.89 3.97
CA TYR A 29 16.61 15.34 3.16
C TYR A 29 16.83 14.47 1.91
N PRO A 30 16.93 13.12 1.97
CA PRO A 30 17.07 12.28 0.79
C PRO A 30 15.88 12.38 -0.17
N THR A 31 14.65 12.53 0.33
CA THR A 31 13.46 12.72 -0.52
C THR A 31 13.52 14.04 -1.28
N ILE A 32 13.86 15.14 -0.61
CA ILE A 32 14.01 16.46 -1.25
C ILE A 32 15.18 16.42 -2.24
N TYR A 33 16.32 15.86 -1.85
CA TYR A 33 17.49 15.74 -2.71
C TYR A 33 17.17 14.91 -3.96
N THR A 34 16.45 13.79 -3.80
CA THR A 34 15.93 13.01 -4.93
C THR A 34 15.08 13.90 -5.81
N ALA A 35 14.10 14.64 -5.27
CA ALA A 35 13.27 15.53 -6.09
C ALA A 35 14.09 16.57 -6.86
N VAL A 36 15.11 17.18 -6.23
CA VAL A 36 16.02 18.13 -6.88
C VAL A 36 16.77 17.47 -8.05
N ILE A 37 17.28 16.25 -7.88
CA ILE A 37 18.00 15.51 -8.94
C ILE A 37 17.16 15.40 -10.22
N GLY A 38 15.84 15.30 -10.11
CA GLY A 38 14.91 15.19 -11.25
C GLY A 38 14.98 16.37 -12.21
N PHE A 39 15.41 17.55 -11.74
CA PHE A 39 15.56 18.78 -12.52
C PHE A 39 17.01 19.05 -12.98
N THR A 40 17.90 18.09 -12.77
CA THR A 40 19.34 18.24 -13.04
C THR A 40 19.83 17.30 -14.15
N ASN A 41 21.07 17.51 -14.57
CA ASN A 41 21.79 16.64 -15.49
C ASN A 41 22.52 15.47 -14.80
N LEU A 42 22.29 15.25 -13.49
CA LEU A 42 23.07 14.30 -12.71
C LEU A 42 22.88 12.86 -13.20
N LYS A 43 23.94 12.33 -13.81
CA LYS A 43 24.10 10.92 -14.20
C LYS A 43 25.21 10.34 -13.35
N GLY A 44 24.91 9.38 -12.49
CA GLY A 44 25.86 8.68 -11.63
C GLY A 44 26.58 9.57 -10.61
N PHE A 45 27.04 8.99 -9.50
CA PHE A 45 27.92 9.71 -8.59
C PHE A 45 29.28 9.93 -9.27
N GLY A 46 29.76 11.18 -9.29
CA GLY A 46 31.08 11.55 -9.81
C GLY A 46 31.25 11.56 -11.35
N LYS A 47 30.22 11.21 -12.13
CA LYS A 47 30.32 11.20 -13.61
C LYS A 47 29.91 12.51 -14.28
N THR A 48 29.15 13.37 -13.59
CA THR A 48 28.66 14.64 -14.15
C THR A 48 28.70 15.74 -13.09
N ALA A 49 29.03 16.97 -13.51
CA ALA A 49 28.93 18.14 -12.64
C ALA A 49 27.45 18.42 -12.33
N PHE A 50 27.12 18.60 -11.06
CA PHE A 50 25.77 18.94 -10.61
C PHE A 50 25.35 20.29 -11.21
N ARG A 51 24.47 20.27 -12.22
CA ARG A 51 23.90 21.47 -12.83
C ARG A 51 22.41 21.28 -13.09
N PHE A 52 21.65 22.34 -12.84
CA PHE A 52 20.25 22.41 -13.27
C PHE A 52 20.18 22.41 -14.79
N LEU A 53 19.14 21.77 -15.32
CA LEU A 53 18.88 21.78 -16.75
C LEU A 53 18.33 23.14 -17.19
N ASP A 54 18.71 23.59 -18.38
CA ASP A 54 18.15 24.81 -18.98
C ASP A 54 16.63 24.70 -19.17
N ASN A 55 16.15 23.50 -19.49
CA ASN A 55 14.74 23.14 -19.40
C ASN A 55 14.50 22.21 -18.19
N PRO A 56 13.93 22.72 -17.08
CA PRO A 56 13.74 21.96 -15.84
C PRO A 56 12.94 20.66 -16.03
N PHE A 57 11.98 20.62 -16.96
CA PHE A 57 11.08 19.49 -17.14
C PHE A 57 11.54 18.48 -18.20
N GLN A 58 12.73 18.66 -18.77
CA GLN A 58 13.22 17.81 -19.85
C GLN A 58 13.28 16.32 -19.47
N ASN A 59 13.74 15.98 -18.25
CA ASN A 59 13.78 14.60 -17.79
C ASN A 59 12.38 13.97 -17.68
N PHE A 60 11.39 14.75 -17.23
CA PHE A 60 10.00 14.30 -17.10
C PHE A 60 9.40 13.99 -18.47
N GLY A 61 9.62 14.87 -19.46
CA GLY A 61 9.21 14.62 -20.84
C GLY A 61 9.81 13.35 -21.41
N ILE A 62 11.13 13.14 -21.22
CA ILE A 62 11.83 11.93 -21.68
C ILE A 62 11.27 10.66 -21.03
N VAL A 63 10.99 10.71 -19.73
CA VAL A 63 10.43 9.55 -18.98
C VAL A 63 9.01 9.26 -19.44
N LEU A 64 8.16 10.28 -19.57
CA LEU A 64 6.77 10.11 -20.02
C LEU A 64 6.66 9.59 -21.46
N SER A 65 7.59 9.96 -22.34
CA SER A 65 7.67 9.44 -23.71
C SER A 65 8.35 8.06 -23.82
N ASN A 66 8.89 7.52 -22.72
CA ASN A 66 9.58 6.25 -22.75
C ASN A 66 8.59 5.08 -22.73
N GLN A 67 8.64 4.23 -23.77
CA GLN A 67 7.73 3.08 -23.91
C GLN A 67 7.81 2.11 -22.71
N ASN A 68 9.01 1.84 -22.19
CA ASN A 68 9.17 0.94 -21.03
C ASN A 68 8.59 1.55 -19.76
N PHE A 69 8.66 2.87 -19.58
CA PHE A 69 8.03 3.54 -18.46
C PHE A 69 6.49 3.43 -18.54
N GLN A 70 5.90 3.69 -19.70
CA GLN A 70 4.46 3.55 -19.93
C GLN A 70 3.99 2.10 -19.70
N ILE A 71 4.72 1.12 -20.22
CA ILE A 71 4.47 -0.30 -19.96
C ILE A 71 4.56 -0.58 -18.45
N SER A 72 5.58 -0.05 -17.77
CA SER A 72 5.74 -0.27 -16.33
C SER A 72 4.59 0.31 -15.50
N LEU A 73 4.08 1.49 -15.86
CA LEU A 73 2.92 2.10 -15.22
C LEU A 73 1.68 1.24 -15.42
N PHE A 74 1.43 0.80 -16.65
CA PHE A 74 0.29 -0.07 -16.97
C PHE A 74 0.37 -1.40 -16.21
N ASN A 75 1.54 -2.06 -16.21
CA ASN A 75 1.74 -3.30 -15.49
C ASN A 75 1.55 -3.11 -13.98
N THR A 76 2.07 -2.01 -13.41
CA THR A 76 1.91 -1.73 -11.97
C THR A 76 0.44 -1.56 -11.61
N ALA A 77 -0.32 -0.80 -12.40
CA ALA A 77 -1.75 -0.64 -12.21
C ALA A 77 -2.51 -1.97 -12.37
N LEU A 78 -2.19 -2.75 -13.42
CA LEU A 78 -2.81 -4.04 -13.67
C LEU A 78 -2.54 -5.03 -12.53
N LEU A 79 -1.27 -5.22 -12.18
CA LEU A 79 -0.86 -6.11 -11.10
C LEU A 79 -1.48 -5.66 -9.78
N TRP A 80 -1.49 -4.35 -9.49
CA TRP A 80 -2.16 -3.78 -8.33
C TRP A 80 -3.63 -4.18 -8.29
N VAL A 81 -4.41 -3.94 -9.34
CA VAL A 81 -5.84 -4.32 -9.38
C VAL A 81 -6.04 -5.82 -9.20
N LEU A 82 -5.22 -6.65 -9.88
CA LEU A 82 -5.31 -8.10 -9.81
C LEU A 82 -5.01 -8.67 -8.42
N ASN A 83 -4.14 -8.05 -7.63
CA ASN A 83 -3.87 -8.49 -6.27
C ASN A 83 -4.79 -7.83 -5.23
N PHE A 84 -5.07 -6.54 -5.39
CA PHE A 84 -5.76 -5.72 -4.39
C PHE A 84 -7.22 -6.13 -4.24
N ILE A 85 -7.93 -6.37 -5.35
CA ILE A 85 -9.35 -6.74 -5.29
C ILE A 85 -9.53 -8.06 -4.52
N PRO A 86 -8.85 -9.17 -4.90
CA PRO A 86 -8.92 -10.41 -4.11
C PRO A 86 -8.45 -10.24 -2.66
N GLN A 87 -7.38 -9.48 -2.42
CA GLN A 87 -6.85 -9.24 -1.08
C GLN A 87 -7.90 -8.60 -0.16
N ILE A 88 -8.50 -7.49 -0.58
CA ILE A 88 -9.49 -6.76 0.23
C ILE A 88 -10.77 -7.57 0.39
N LEU A 89 -11.27 -8.19 -0.68
CA LEU A 89 -12.49 -9.00 -0.62
C LEU A 89 -12.33 -10.19 0.33
N LEU A 90 -11.22 -10.93 0.22
CA LEU A 90 -10.93 -12.05 1.09
C LEU A 90 -10.74 -11.59 2.54
N ALA A 91 -10.02 -10.49 2.76
CA ALA A 91 -9.81 -9.95 4.10
C ALA A 91 -11.13 -9.49 4.76
N LEU A 92 -12.02 -8.83 4.02
CA LEU A 92 -13.35 -8.43 4.51
C LEU A 92 -14.23 -9.64 4.79
N LEU A 93 -14.22 -10.65 3.91
CA LEU A 93 -14.97 -11.89 4.09
C LEU A 93 -14.50 -12.65 5.34
N LEU A 94 -13.18 -12.81 5.51
CA LEU A 94 -12.61 -13.45 6.69
C LEU A 94 -12.88 -12.64 7.96
N THR A 95 -12.81 -11.31 7.89
CA THR A 95 -13.21 -10.43 9.00
C THR A 95 -14.66 -10.69 9.39
N ALA A 96 -15.59 -10.64 8.43
CA ALA A 96 -17.01 -10.92 8.65
C ALA A 96 -17.23 -12.29 9.30
N TRP A 97 -16.48 -13.31 8.88
CA TRP A 97 -16.60 -14.66 9.42
C TRP A 97 -16.07 -14.77 10.86
N PHE A 98 -14.90 -14.21 11.13
CA PHE A 98 -14.29 -14.31 12.46
C PHE A 98 -14.94 -13.39 13.50
N THR A 99 -15.64 -12.34 13.09
CA THR A 99 -16.34 -11.42 14.00
C THR A 99 -17.83 -11.73 14.14
N ASN A 100 -18.37 -12.71 13.40
CA ASN A 100 -19.78 -13.05 13.50
C ASN A 100 -20.02 -14.05 14.65
N ASN A 101 -20.76 -13.59 15.66
CA ASN A 101 -21.14 -14.39 16.83
C ASN A 101 -21.97 -15.64 16.49
N HIS A 102 -22.69 -15.65 15.37
CA HIS A 102 -23.52 -16.78 14.93
C HIS A 102 -22.69 -17.95 14.39
N LEU A 103 -21.53 -17.69 13.76
CA LEU A 103 -20.74 -18.74 13.11
C LEU A 103 -19.96 -19.59 14.11
N LYS A 104 -19.74 -19.10 15.35
CA LYS A 104 -19.06 -19.81 16.45
C LYS A 104 -17.82 -20.61 16.00
N ILE A 105 -16.98 -20.00 15.16
CA ILE A 105 -15.80 -20.66 14.59
C ILE A 105 -14.86 -21.07 15.74
N LYS A 106 -14.60 -22.37 15.89
CA LYS A 106 -13.66 -22.88 16.90
C LYS A 106 -12.23 -22.65 16.45
N GLY A 107 -11.33 -22.36 17.39
CA GLY A 107 -9.89 -22.20 17.09
C GLY A 107 -9.53 -20.94 16.30
N GLN A 108 -10.32 -19.86 16.41
CA GLN A 108 -10.08 -18.63 15.64
C GLN A 108 -8.67 -18.07 15.76
N GLY A 109 -8.06 -18.14 16.95
CA GLY A 109 -6.69 -17.67 17.16
C GLY A 109 -5.69 -18.41 16.28
N PHE A 110 -5.81 -19.73 16.18
CA PHE A 110 -4.95 -20.55 15.33
C PHE A 110 -5.10 -20.19 13.84
N PHE A 111 -6.34 -20.07 13.34
CA PHE A 111 -6.56 -19.67 11.95
C PHE A 111 -6.05 -18.24 11.66
N LYS A 112 -6.28 -17.28 12.56
CA LYS A 112 -5.77 -15.90 12.39
C LYS A 112 -4.24 -15.88 12.28
N VAL A 113 -3.54 -16.68 13.08
CA VAL A 113 -2.08 -16.83 13.03
C VAL A 113 -1.64 -17.46 11.71
N LEU A 114 -2.25 -18.58 11.29
CA LEU A 114 -1.91 -19.25 10.04
C LEU A 114 -2.12 -18.35 8.81
N LEU A 115 -3.24 -17.64 8.76
CA LEU A 115 -3.57 -16.75 7.64
C LEU A 115 -2.67 -15.49 7.63
N TYR A 116 -2.15 -15.07 8.78
CA TYR A 116 -1.19 -13.97 8.90
C TYR A 116 0.27 -14.38 8.63
N MET A 117 0.61 -15.66 8.83
CA MET A 117 1.97 -16.20 8.72
C MET A 117 2.71 -15.84 7.42
N PRO A 118 2.08 -15.82 6.22
CA PRO A 118 2.76 -15.43 4.99
C PRO A 118 3.42 -14.04 5.07
N ASN A 119 2.83 -13.12 5.83
CA ASN A 119 3.32 -11.75 5.99
C ASN A 119 4.61 -11.67 6.83
N ILE A 120 4.90 -12.69 7.64
CA ILE A 120 6.08 -12.76 8.50
C ILE A 120 7.33 -13.10 7.67
N ILE A 121 7.16 -13.82 6.56
CA ILE A 121 8.25 -14.19 5.67
C ILE A 121 8.66 -12.97 4.83
N THR A 122 9.96 -12.74 4.65
CA THR A 122 10.41 -11.62 3.82
C THR A 122 9.96 -11.79 2.37
N ALA A 123 9.55 -10.68 1.74
CA ALA A 123 9.11 -10.66 0.34
C ALA A 123 10.18 -11.22 -0.62
N ALA A 124 11.45 -10.96 -0.33
CA ALA A 124 12.58 -11.48 -1.09
C ALA A 124 12.68 -13.02 -1.03
N THR A 125 12.57 -13.61 0.17
CA THR A 125 12.59 -15.07 0.34
C THR A 125 11.42 -15.72 -0.39
N VAL A 126 10.21 -15.17 -0.27
CA VAL A 126 9.03 -15.71 -0.97
C VAL A 126 9.21 -15.62 -2.48
N ALA A 127 9.71 -14.50 -3.00
CA ALA A 127 9.93 -14.33 -4.44
C ALA A 127 10.91 -15.36 -5.01
N ILE A 128 12.03 -15.61 -4.32
CA ILE A 128 13.03 -16.61 -4.72
C ILE A 128 12.46 -18.03 -4.60
N LEU A 129 11.72 -18.31 -3.52
CA LEU A 129 11.06 -19.62 -3.34
C LEU A 129 10.08 -19.90 -4.48
N PHE A 130 9.20 -18.95 -4.80
CA PHE A 130 8.26 -19.11 -5.90
C PHE A 130 8.96 -19.20 -7.26
N ASN A 131 10.05 -18.47 -7.48
CA ASN A 131 10.86 -18.64 -8.68
C ASN A 131 11.37 -20.09 -8.81
N ALA A 132 11.90 -20.68 -7.73
CA ALA A 132 12.36 -22.06 -7.71
C ALA A 132 11.21 -23.07 -7.88
N LEU A 133 10.05 -22.83 -7.26
CA LEU A 133 8.85 -23.68 -7.43
C LEU A 133 8.40 -23.76 -8.89
N PHE A 134 8.41 -22.61 -9.58
CA PHE A 134 8.05 -22.46 -10.99
C PHE A 134 9.27 -22.56 -11.94
N GLY A 135 10.37 -23.14 -11.48
CA GLY A 135 11.57 -23.37 -12.28
C GLY A 135 11.30 -24.25 -13.51
N TYR A 136 12.01 -23.96 -14.59
CA TYR A 136 11.96 -24.73 -15.84
C TYR A 136 13.36 -25.23 -16.22
N PRO A 137 13.51 -26.48 -16.72
CA PRO A 137 12.46 -27.48 -16.90
C PRO A 137 12.10 -28.24 -15.61
N MET A 138 12.98 -28.27 -14.62
CA MET A 138 12.82 -29.06 -13.38
C MET A 138 12.43 -28.16 -12.20
N GLY A 139 11.13 -28.11 -11.90
CA GLY A 139 10.58 -27.35 -10.78
C GLY A 139 9.43 -28.13 -10.11
N PRO A 140 9.27 -28.07 -8.78
CA PRO A 140 8.25 -28.84 -8.06
C PRO A 140 6.83 -28.71 -8.62
N VAL A 141 6.45 -27.55 -9.16
CA VAL A 141 5.14 -27.36 -9.81
C VAL A 141 5.03 -28.20 -11.08
N ASN A 142 6.05 -28.20 -11.93
CA ASN A 142 6.09 -29.04 -13.13
C ASN A 142 6.08 -30.52 -12.76
N ASP A 143 6.88 -30.93 -11.77
CA ASP A 143 6.97 -32.33 -11.32
C ASP A 143 5.62 -32.85 -10.80
N LEU A 144 4.92 -32.05 -9.98
CA LEU A 144 3.59 -32.40 -9.47
C LEU A 144 2.55 -32.51 -10.59
N LEU A 145 2.53 -31.56 -11.53
CA LEU A 145 1.57 -31.57 -12.64
C LEU A 145 1.81 -32.74 -13.61
N MET A 146 3.07 -33.11 -13.85
CA MET A 146 3.43 -34.29 -14.63
C MET A 146 3.04 -35.58 -13.90
N THR A 147 3.33 -35.67 -12.60
CA THR A 147 2.98 -36.86 -11.77
C THR A 147 1.47 -37.07 -11.68
N MET A 148 0.68 -36.00 -11.61
CA MET A 148 -0.78 -36.05 -11.63
C MET A 148 -1.37 -36.32 -13.03
N GLY A 149 -0.55 -36.37 -14.08
CA GLY A 149 -1.00 -36.58 -15.47
C GLY A 149 -1.74 -35.38 -16.08
N ILE A 150 -1.65 -34.19 -15.48
CA ILE A 150 -2.30 -32.96 -15.96
C ILE A 150 -1.56 -32.42 -17.20
N ILE A 151 -0.23 -32.49 -17.19
CA ILE A 151 0.63 -32.10 -18.32
C ILE A 151 1.51 -33.28 -18.73
N LYS A 152 1.80 -33.39 -20.02
CA LYS A 152 2.68 -34.44 -20.57
C LYS A 152 4.14 -34.02 -20.66
N GLU A 153 4.39 -32.72 -20.74
CA GLU A 153 5.72 -32.11 -20.87
C GLU A 153 5.84 -30.91 -19.92
N PRO A 154 7.05 -30.58 -19.42
CA PRO A 154 7.26 -29.43 -18.57
C PRO A 154 6.86 -28.12 -19.25
N VAL A 155 6.15 -27.25 -18.53
CA VAL A 155 5.71 -25.94 -19.02
C VAL A 155 6.59 -24.85 -18.46
N TYR A 156 7.07 -23.94 -19.32
CA TYR A 156 7.80 -22.77 -18.86
C TYR A 156 6.84 -21.63 -18.46
N PHE A 157 6.23 -21.75 -17.28
CA PHE A 157 5.22 -20.82 -16.77
C PHE A 157 5.67 -19.35 -16.76
N LEU A 158 6.95 -19.09 -16.49
CA LEU A 158 7.48 -17.73 -16.41
C LEU A 158 7.73 -17.08 -17.77
N ASN A 159 7.69 -17.85 -18.87
CA ASN A 159 7.82 -17.34 -20.24
C ASN A 159 6.48 -16.90 -20.85
N ASP A 160 5.35 -17.25 -20.23
CA ASP A 160 4.04 -16.73 -20.61
C ASP A 160 3.68 -15.47 -19.82
N ARG A 161 3.26 -14.42 -20.54
CA ARG A 161 2.93 -13.10 -19.98
C ARG A 161 1.81 -13.14 -18.95
N ASN A 162 0.75 -13.90 -19.23
CA ASN A 162 -0.44 -13.91 -18.37
C ASN A 162 -0.21 -14.77 -17.14
N THR A 163 0.45 -15.91 -17.32
CA THR A 163 0.83 -16.82 -16.25
C THR A 163 1.80 -16.15 -15.28
N ALA A 164 2.85 -15.50 -15.76
CA ALA A 164 3.80 -14.77 -14.91
C ALA A 164 3.12 -13.67 -14.07
N ARG A 165 2.20 -12.90 -14.69
CA ARG A 165 1.41 -11.88 -13.99
C ARG A 165 0.45 -12.48 -12.96
N GLY A 166 -0.19 -13.60 -13.30
CA GLY A 166 -1.10 -14.32 -12.42
C GLY A 166 -0.38 -14.83 -11.17
N ILE A 167 0.77 -15.49 -11.34
CA ILE A 167 1.58 -15.98 -10.22
C ILE A 167 2.09 -14.81 -9.37
N LEU A 168 2.61 -13.74 -9.98
CA LEU A 168 3.09 -12.57 -9.25
C LEU A 168 1.96 -11.94 -8.42
N SER A 169 0.79 -11.73 -9.03
CA SER A 169 -0.38 -11.19 -8.34
C SER A 169 -0.86 -12.10 -7.22
N PHE A 170 -0.76 -13.43 -7.43
CA PHE A 170 -1.08 -14.44 -6.41
C PHE A 170 -0.17 -14.31 -5.19
N ILE A 171 1.14 -14.29 -5.39
CA ILE A 171 2.13 -14.12 -4.31
C ILE A 171 1.82 -12.85 -3.53
N GLN A 172 1.57 -11.74 -4.23
CA GLN A 172 1.26 -10.47 -3.59
C GLN A 172 0.00 -10.57 -2.72
N PHE A 173 -1.16 -10.99 -3.26
CA PHE A 173 -2.37 -11.03 -2.44
C PHE A 173 -2.20 -12.02 -1.27
N TRP A 174 -1.59 -13.19 -1.51
CA TRP A 174 -1.40 -14.26 -0.51
C TRP A 174 -0.54 -13.78 0.67
N MET A 175 0.46 -12.94 0.43
CA MET A 175 1.30 -12.38 1.49
C MET A 175 0.60 -11.31 2.34
N TRP A 176 -0.40 -10.60 1.80
CA TRP A 176 -0.92 -9.37 2.41
C TRP A 176 -2.37 -9.45 2.90
N TYR A 177 -3.18 -10.42 2.44
CA TYR A 177 -4.58 -10.53 2.86
C TYR A 177 -4.73 -10.80 4.37
N GLY A 178 -3.84 -11.60 4.96
CA GLY A 178 -3.87 -11.93 6.38
C GLY A 178 -3.60 -10.71 7.28
N ASN A 179 -2.59 -9.90 6.92
CA ASN A 179 -2.31 -8.63 7.59
C ASN A 179 -3.53 -7.70 7.54
N THR A 180 -4.12 -7.56 6.35
CA THR A 180 -5.31 -6.75 6.12
C THR A 180 -6.48 -7.21 6.99
N MET A 181 -6.73 -8.52 7.03
CA MET A 181 -7.77 -9.12 7.87
C MET A 181 -7.55 -8.82 9.35
N VAL A 182 -6.32 -8.96 9.88
CA VAL A 182 -6.04 -8.69 11.30
C VAL A 182 -6.31 -7.23 11.65
N VAL A 183 -5.92 -6.29 10.79
CA VAL A 183 -6.18 -4.85 11.00
C VAL A 183 -7.68 -4.56 10.99
N LEU A 184 -8.44 -5.15 10.06
CA LEU A 184 -9.89 -4.99 10.00
C LEU A 184 -10.58 -5.59 11.23
N ILE A 185 -10.19 -6.79 11.67
CA ILE A 185 -10.70 -7.42 12.90
C ILE A 185 -10.42 -6.54 14.12
N ALA A 186 -9.20 -5.99 14.26
CA ALA A 186 -8.89 -5.07 15.34
C ALA A 186 -9.81 -3.85 15.34
N GLY A 187 -10.18 -3.36 14.15
CA GLY A 187 -11.18 -2.31 14.00
C GLY A 187 -12.58 -2.72 14.44
N VAL A 188 -13.04 -3.92 14.09
CA VAL A 188 -14.35 -4.43 14.52
C VAL A 188 -14.40 -4.60 16.04
N LEU A 189 -13.31 -5.08 16.66
CA LEU A 189 -13.22 -5.24 18.11
C LEU A 189 -13.26 -3.92 18.88
N GLY A 190 -12.99 -2.79 18.21
CA GLY A 190 -13.13 -1.46 18.80
C GLY A 190 -14.57 -0.91 18.79
N ILE A 191 -15.52 -1.59 18.14
CA ILE A 191 -16.93 -1.17 18.07
C ILE A 191 -17.63 -1.51 19.39
N ASN A 192 -18.49 -0.61 19.87
CA ASN A 192 -19.29 -0.84 21.07
C ASN A 192 -20.17 -2.11 20.91
N PRO A 193 -20.02 -3.13 21.80
CA PRO A 193 -20.81 -4.36 21.77
C PRO A 193 -22.32 -4.14 21.74
N THR A 194 -22.83 -3.06 22.35
CA THR A 194 -24.27 -2.78 22.42
C THR A 194 -24.92 -2.60 21.05
N LEU A 195 -24.16 -2.18 20.02
CA LEU A 195 -24.65 -2.08 18.65
C LEU A 195 -24.94 -3.45 18.03
N PHE A 196 -24.15 -4.47 18.40
CA PHE A 196 -24.35 -5.83 17.93
C PHE A 196 -25.50 -6.51 18.67
N GLU A 197 -25.61 -6.30 19.98
CA GLU A 197 -26.72 -6.80 20.80
C GLU A 197 -28.07 -6.22 20.35
N ALA A 198 -28.12 -4.91 20.08
CA ALA A 198 -29.32 -4.27 19.54
C ALA A 198 -29.72 -4.85 18.17
N ALA A 199 -28.75 -5.08 17.29
CA ALA A 199 -29.01 -5.70 15.99
C ALA A 199 -29.52 -7.15 16.13
N GLU A 200 -29.04 -7.89 17.12
CA GLU A 200 -29.51 -9.25 17.42
C GLU A 200 -30.95 -9.26 17.97
N ILE A 201 -31.29 -8.30 18.83
CA ILE A 201 -32.67 -8.09 19.32
C ILE A 201 -33.62 -7.75 18.17
N ASP A 202 -33.17 -6.94 17.21
CA ASP A 202 -33.94 -6.59 16.00
C ASP A 202 -33.99 -7.74 14.96
N GLY A 203 -33.40 -8.90 15.24
CA GLY A 203 -33.41 -10.07 14.35
C GLY A 203 -32.55 -9.90 13.10
N ALA A 204 -31.54 -9.02 13.13
CA ALA A 204 -30.66 -8.80 12.00
C ALA A 204 -29.81 -10.04 11.68
N THR A 205 -29.79 -10.45 10.41
CA THR A 205 -28.94 -11.56 9.96
C THR A 205 -27.45 -11.15 9.97
N GLY A 206 -26.53 -12.12 10.04
CA GLY A 206 -25.09 -11.82 10.04
C GLY A 206 -24.61 -10.96 8.85
N ALA A 207 -25.22 -11.12 7.68
CA ALA A 207 -24.95 -10.26 6.52
C ALA A 207 -25.46 -8.83 6.73
N GLN A 208 -26.67 -8.67 7.29
CA GLN A 208 -27.22 -7.35 7.62
C GLN A 208 -26.35 -6.66 8.68
N THR A 209 -25.95 -7.36 9.73
CA THR A 209 -25.05 -6.84 10.77
C THR A 209 -23.69 -6.45 10.18
N PHE A 210 -23.14 -7.22 9.24
CA PHE A 210 -21.89 -6.85 8.58
C PHE A 210 -22.03 -5.57 7.74
N PHE A 211 -22.98 -5.51 6.82
CA PHE A 211 -23.10 -4.37 5.90
C PHE A 211 -23.69 -3.10 6.53
N LYS A 212 -24.58 -3.24 7.52
CA LYS A 212 -25.29 -2.10 8.13
C LYS A 212 -24.68 -1.62 9.45
N VAL A 213 -24.01 -2.50 10.20
CA VAL A 213 -23.41 -2.13 11.50
C VAL A 213 -21.89 -2.13 11.40
N THR A 214 -21.29 -3.25 10.97
CA THR A 214 -19.83 -3.41 11.03
C THR A 214 -19.10 -2.52 10.03
N LEU A 215 -19.44 -2.63 8.74
CA LEU A 215 -18.75 -1.95 7.64
C LEU A 215 -18.80 -0.41 7.76
N PRO A 216 -19.93 0.22 8.14
CA PRO A 216 -19.95 1.67 8.38
C PRO A 216 -19.07 2.10 9.56
N ASN A 217 -19.06 1.34 10.66
CA ASN A 217 -18.29 1.69 11.86
C ASN A 217 -16.78 1.49 11.67
N ILE A 218 -16.34 0.55 10.82
CA ILE A 218 -14.91 0.38 10.50
C ILE A 218 -14.44 1.23 9.32
N ARG A 219 -15.26 2.13 8.77
CA ARG A 219 -14.94 2.90 7.54
C ARG A 219 -13.60 3.64 7.62
N THR A 220 -13.26 4.22 8.77
CA THR A 220 -11.98 4.91 8.98
C THR A 220 -10.79 3.97 8.89
N ILE A 221 -10.92 2.78 9.46
CA ILE A 221 -9.88 1.74 9.43
C ILE A 221 -9.80 1.12 8.03
N LEU A 222 -10.94 0.94 7.36
CA LEU A 222 -11.00 0.50 5.98
C LEU A 222 -10.32 1.52 5.05
N LEU A 223 -10.52 2.82 5.26
CA LEU A 223 -9.84 3.87 4.50
C LEU A 223 -8.31 3.78 4.70
N TYR A 224 -7.86 3.63 5.94
CA TYR A 224 -6.44 3.42 6.24
C TYR A 224 -5.89 2.21 5.46
N VAL A 225 -6.55 1.06 5.58
CA VAL A 225 -6.18 -0.18 4.87
C VAL A 225 -6.12 -0.01 3.36
N LEU A 226 -7.13 0.65 2.76
CA LEU A 226 -7.20 0.83 1.32
C LEU A 226 -6.09 1.76 0.83
N VAL A 227 -5.80 2.85 1.56
CA VAL A 227 -4.72 3.79 1.21
C VAL A 227 -3.35 3.13 1.36
N THR A 228 -3.08 2.45 2.47
CA THR A 228 -1.78 1.79 2.68
C THR A 228 -1.56 0.64 1.72
N SER A 229 -2.60 -0.16 1.43
CA SER A 229 -2.51 -1.26 0.46
C SER A 229 -2.33 -0.74 -0.97
N MET A 230 -2.97 0.38 -1.32
CA MET A 230 -2.75 1.03 -2.60
C MET A 230 -1.33 1.57 -2.75
N ILE A 231 -0.79 2.25 -1.72
CA ILE A 231 0.60 2.72 -1.73
C ILE A 231 1.53 1.51 -1.93
N GLY A 232 1.38 0.45 -1.13
CA GLY A 232 2.22 -0.74 -1.22
C GLY A 232 2.14 -1.45 -2.58
N GLY A 233 0.95 -1.53 -3.17
CA GLY A 233 0.76 -2.10 -4.50
C GLY A 233 1.39 -1.24 -5.61
N LEU A 234 1.20 0.08 -5.57
CA LEU A 234 1.78 0.98 -6.57
C LEU A 234 3.31 1.10 -6.45
N THR A 235 3.89 0.80 -5.29
CA THR A 235 5.33 0.80 -5.07
C THR A 235 5.94 -0.60 -5.03
N MET A 236 5.25 -1.65 -5.49
CA MET A 236 5.74 -3.03 -5.40
C MET A 236 7.09 -3.21 -6.12
N PHE A 237 8.08 -3.69 -5.38
CA PHE A 237 9.46 -3.82 -5.86
C PHE A 237 10.03 -5.22 -5.65
N ASP A 238 10.05 -5.70 -4.40
CA ASP A 238 10.79 -6.92 -4.02
C ASP A 238 10.35 -8.15 -4.82
N ILE A 239 9.03 -8.43 -4.83
CA ILE A 239 8.48 -9.60 -5.53
C ILE A 239 8.72 -9.48 -7.05
N PRO A 240 8.31 -8.41 -7.75
CA PRO A 240 8.60 -8.27 -9.18
C PRO A 240 10.08 -8.34 -9.54
N LYS A 241 10.97 -7.79 -8.71
CA LYS A 241 12.42 -7.77 -9.00
C LYS A 241 13.06 -9.14 -8.86
N LEU A 242 12.65 -9.92 -7.86
CA LEU A 242 13.32 -11.15 -7.45
C LEU A 242 12.61 -12.42 -7.96
N PHE A 243 11.30 -12.36 -8.23
CA PHE A 243 10.54 -13.49 -8.75
C PHE A 243 10.90 -13.81 -10.21
N ILE A 244 11.21 -12.79 -11.02
CA ILE A 244 11.79 -12.99 -12.34
C ILE A 244 13.27 -12.64 -12.28
N LEU A 245 14.11 -13.68 -12.29
CA LEU A 245 15.57 -13.55 -12.20
C LEU A 245 16.09 -12.54 -13.24
N GLY A 246 16.90 -11.60 -12.76
CA GLY A 246 17.44 -10.48 -13.55
C GLY A 246 16.61 -9.19 -13.47
N GLY A 247 15.35 -9.25 -13.04
CA GLY A 247 14.50 -8.06 -12.90
C GLY A 247 14.31 -7.28 -14.21
N LEU A 248 14.33 -8.01 -15.32
CA LEU A 248 14.13 -7.50 -16.68
C LEU A 248 12.64 -7.42 -17.04
N GLY A 249 11.73 -7.74 -16.11
CA GLY A 249 10.30 -7.63 -16.33
C GLY A 249 9.63 -8.82 -17.01
N GLY A 250 10.33 -9.95 -17.18
CA GLY A 250 9.75 -11.15 -17.79
C GLY A 250 9.48 -10.99 -19.29
N PRO A 251 8.71 -11.92 -19.89
CA PRO A 251 8.39 -11.88 -21.33
C PRO A 251 7.72 -10.56 -21.70
N ASP A 252 8.27 -9.87 -22.71
CA ASP A 252 7.80 -8.55 -23.18
C ASP A 252 7.61 -7.50 -22.08
N ASN A 253 8.47 -7.51 -21.05
CA ASN A 253 8.36 -6.64 -19.88
C ASN A 253 7.04 -6.78 -19.12
N ALA A 254 6.30 -7.89 -19.24
CA ALA A 254 4.97 -8.10 -18.66
C ALA A 254 4.84 -7.86 -17.15
N THR A 255 5.92 -8.07 -16.40
CA THR A 255 6.00 -7.94 -14.94
C THR A 255 6.90 -6.79 -14.50
N LEU A 256 7.38 -5.97 -15.44
CA LEU A 256 8.13 -4.76 -15.12
C LEU A 256 7.23 -3.78 -14.38
N THR A 257 7.48 -3.54 -13.10
CA THR A 257 6.77 -2.52 -12.32
C THR A 257 7.52 -1.20 -12.34
N THR A 258 6.84 -0.10 -12.03
CA THR A 258 7.43 1.24 -12.06
C THR A 258 8.57 1.37 -11.05
N SER A 259 8.46 0.76 -9.86
CA SER A 259 9.57 0.69 -8.90
C SER A 259 10.79 -0.05 -9.47
N VAL A 260 10.59 -1.17 -10.17
CA VAL A 260 11.69 -1.90 -10.81
C VAL A 260 12.28 -1.10 -11.98
N TYR A 261 11.46 -0.41 -12.76
CA TYR A 261 11.93 0.51 -13.80
C TYR A 261 12.82 1.62 -13.21
N ILE A 262 12.36 2.30 -12.15
CA ILE A 262 13.11 3.35 -11.45
C ILE A 262 14.46 2.80 -10.97
N TYR A 263 14.44 1.63 -10.33
CA TYR A 263 15.65 0.98 -9.86
C TYR A 263 16.61 0.68 -11.01
N ASN A 264 16.12 0.06 -12.09
CA ASN A 264 16.95 -0.27 -13.24
C ASN A 264 17.53 1.00 -13.90
N GLN A 265 16.76 2.10 -13.95
CA GLN A 265 17.23 3.37 -14.50
C GLN A 265 18.36 3.99 -13.65
N ALA A 266 18.27 3.87 -12.33
CA ALA A 266 19.25 4.40 -11.41
C ALA A 266 20.50 3.52 -11.28
N TYR A 267 20.32 2.20 -11.18
CA TYR A 267 21.37 1.29 -10.71
C TYR A 267 21.80 0.24 -11.73
N THR A 268 21.12 0.13 -12.87
CA THR A 268 21.46 -0.83 -13.92
C THR A 268 21.95 -0.09 -15.17
N GLY A 269 23.15 -0.43 -15.65
CA GLY A 269 23.70 0.12 -16.90
C GLY A 269 24.23 1.55 -16.80
N SER A 270 23.47 2.55 -17.28
CA SER A 270 23.96 3.93 -17.49
C SER A 270 23.91 4.85 -16.27
N TYR A 271 23.36 4.39 -15.15
CA TYR A 271 23.24 5.13 -13.87
C TYR A 271 22.57 6.51 -14.01
N MET A 272 21.40 6.56 -14.63
CA MET A 272 20.69 7.79 -14.97
C MET A 272 19.82 8.26 -13.81
N TYR A 273 20.45 8.77 -12.75
CA TYR A 273 19.77 9.21 -11.52
C TYR A 273 18.76 10.32 -11.76
N ASN A 274 19.06 11.27 -12.64
CA ASN A 274 18.13 12.32 -13.05
C ASN A 274 16.80 11.76 -13.59
N ARG A 275 16.84 10.76 -14.47
CA ARG A 275 15.63 10.12 -15.03
C ARG A 275 14.92 9.25 -14.00
N ALA A 276 15.66 8.51 -13.18
CA ALA A 276 15.07 7.69 -12.12
C ALA A 276 14.36 8.56 -11.07
N SER A 277 14.95 9.69 -10.71
CA SER A 277 14.31 10.69 -9.85
C SER A 277 13.04 11.26 -10.47
N ALA A 278 13.09 11.69 -11.74
CA ALA A 278 11.91 12.21 -12.43
C ALA A 278 10.77 11.17 -12.47
N ALA A 279 11.09 9.90 -12.77
CA ALA A 279 10.14 8.79 -12.72
C ALA A 279 9.57 8.57 -11.30
N SER A 280 10.40 8.69 -10.26
CA SER A 280 9.98 8.59 -8.86
C SER A 280 9.01 9.70 -8.46
N MET A 281 9.27 10.93 -8.91
CA MET A 281 8.38 12.07 -8.68
C MET A 281 7.05 11.93 -9.41
N ILE A 282 7.04 11.41 -10.64
CA ILE A 282 5.81 11.11 -11.38
C ILE A 282 4.99 10.06 -10.62
N LEU A 283 5.62 8.96 -10.19
CA LEU A 283 4.95 7.93 -9.40
C LEU A 283 4.40 8.48 -8.08
N PHE A 284 5.16 9.32 -7.38
CA PHE A 284 4.70 10.00 -6.16
C PHE A 284 3.47 10.86 -6.42
N ALA A 285 3.47 11.67 -7.49
CA ALA A 285 2.32 12.50 -7.85
C ALA A 285 1.08 11.65 -8.16
N ILE A 286 1.25 10.52 -8.86
CA ILE A 286 0.17 9.56 -9.14
C ILE A 286 -0.40 9.02 -7.83
N ILE A 287 0.45 8.52 -6.93
CA ILE A 287 0.04 7.99 -5.62
C ILE A 287 -0.70 9.06 -4.82
N LEU A 288 -0.18 10.29 -4.75
CA LEU A 288 -0.80 11.39 -4.03
C LEU A 288 -2.21 11.70 -4.57
N VAL A 289 -2.37 11.78 -5.88
CA VAL A 289 -3.68 12.03 -6.51
C VAL A 289 -4.66 10.91 -6.17
N PHE A 290 -4.27 9.64 -6.32
CA PHE A 290 -5.15 8.52 -5.97
C PHE A 290 -5.49 8.48 -4.47
N SER A 291 -4.51 8.76 -3.59
CA SER A 291 -4.74 8.82 -2.14
C SER A 291 -5.72 9.93 -1.77
N LEU A 292 -5.61 11.11 -2.39
CA LEU A 292 -6.56 12.21 -2.19
C LEU A 292 -7.97 11.86 -2.70
N ILE A 293 -8.07 11.19 -3.85
CA ILE A 293 -9.36 10.71 -4.39
C ILE A 293 -10.01 9.71 -3.44
N LEU A 294 -9.28 8.68 -3.00
CA LEU A 294 -9.79 7.69 -2.05
C LEU A 294 -10.21 8.33 -0.73
N PHE A 295 -9.36 9.21 -0.18
CA PHE A 295 -9.68 9.96 1.04
C PHE A 295 -10.96 10.79 0.86
N PHE A 296 -11.12 11.48 -0.27
CA PHE A 296 -12.31 12.29 -0.54
C PHE A 296 -13.59 11.45 -0.66
N ILE A 297 -13.53 10.30 -1.36
CA ILE A 297 -14.66 9.39 -1.53
C ILE A 297 -15.06 8.76 -0.19
N MET A 298 -14.08 8.37 0.61
CA MET A 298 -14.31 7.63 1.85
C MET A 298 -14.41 8.50 3.10
N ARG A 299 -14.24 9.81 2.99
CA ARG A 299 -14.42 10.73 4.12
C ARG A 299 -15.82 10.60 4.71
N ASP A 300 -15.89 10.51 6.03
CA ASP A 300 -17.15 10.52 6.76
C ASP A 300 -17.84 11.88 6.57
N LYS A 301 -19.01 11.87 5.94
CA LYS A 301 -19.76 13.09 5.67
C LYS A 301 -20.43 13.60 6.94
N ASP A 302 -20.76 12.71 7.87
CA ASP A 302 -21.46 13.03 9.11
C ASP A 302 -20.50 13.65 10.13
N GLU A 303 -19.29 13.11 10.24
CA GLU A 303 -18.23 13.72 11.05
C GLU A 303 -17.87 15.12 10.54
N VAL A 304 -17.76 15.31 9.21
CA VAL A 304 -17.50 16.63 8.59
C VAL A 304 -18.65 17.60 8.84
N LYS A 305 -19.90 17.12 8.83
CA LYS A 305 -21.07 17.94 9.14
C LYS A 305 -21.06 18.36 10.61
N LEU A 306 -20.80 17.43 11.53
CA LEU A 306 -20.67 17.69 12.96
C LEU A 306 -19.52 18.67 13.27
N GLU A 307 -18.37 18.53 12.62
CA GLU A 307 -17.23 19.45 12.71
C GLU A 307 -17.61 20.87 12.25
N LYS A 308 -18.35 20.98 11.13
CA LYS A 308 -18.85 22.25 10.62
C LYS A 308 -19.86 22.89 11.59
N GLU A 309 -20.77 22.10 12.15
CA GLU A 309 -21.75 22.55 13.14
C GLU A 309 -21.04 23.04 14.41
N LYS A 310 -20.06 22.28 14.95
CA LYS A 310 -19.24 22.70 16.09
C LYS A 310 -18.46 24.00 15.82
N LYS A 311 -17.88 24.13 14.62
CA LYS A 311 -17.17 25.35 14.20
C LYS A 311 -18.11 26.55 14.07
N ALA A 312 -19.32 26.33 13.52
CA ALA A 312 -20.35 27.36 13.44
C ALA A 312 -20.82 27.80 14.83
N LEU A 313 -21.03 26.86 15.75
CA LEU A 313 -21.42 27.12 17.14
C LEU A 313 -20.37 27.95 17.87
N LYS A 314 -19.09 27.54 17.80
CA LYS A 314 -17.97 28.31 18.38
C LYS A 314 -17.85 29.72 17.79
N LYS A 315 -18.10 29.87 16.49
CA LYS A 315 -18.11 31.19 15.83
C LYS A 315 -19.26 32.06 16.33
N ALA A 316 -20.45 31.48 16.52
CA ALA A 316 -21.61 32.16 17.08
C ALA A 316 -21.38 32.59 18.54
N GLU A 317 -20.82 31.71 19.39
CA GLU A 317 -20.45 32.03 20.78
C GLU A 317 -19.43 33.17 20.87
N LYS A 318 -18.42 33.17 19.98
CA LYS A 318 -17.42 34.23 19.91
C LYS A 318 -18.01 35.58 19.45
N LEU A 319 -19.04 35.55 18.61
CA LEU A 319 -19.77 36.75 18.18
C LEU A 319 -20.70 37.26 19.29
N ALA A 320 -21.41 36.37 19.98
CA ALA A 320 -22.28 36.71 21.10
C ALA A 320 -21.51 37.32 22.28
N SER A 321 -20.38 36.72 22.67
CA SER A 321 -19.50 37.27 23.71
C SER A 321 -18.92 38.64 23.35
N ARG A 322 -18.60 38.90 22.07
CA ARG A 322 -18.17 40.23 21.60
C ARG A 322 -19.29 41.26 21.65
N ARG A 323 -20.55 40.87 21.36
CA ARG A 323 -21.71 41.77 21.46
C ARG A 323 -22.09 42.08 22.91
N ALA A 324 -21.91 41.14 23.83
CA ALA A 324 -22.18 41.35 25.25
C ALA A 324 -21.10 42.18 25.98
N ALA A 325 -19.95 42.39 25.34
CA ALA A 325 -18.84 43.19 25.87
C ALA A 325 -18.84 44.64 25.33
N LEU A 326 -19.79 44.99 24.47
CA LEU A 326 -20.08 46.35 23.99
C LEU A 326 -21.32 46.88 24.71
#